data_AF-A0A524DEY3-F1
#
_entry.id   AF-A0A524DEY3-F1
#
_cell.length_a   1.000
_cell.length_b   1.000
_cell.length_c   1.000
_cell.angle_alpha   90.00
_cell.angle_beta   90.00
_cell.angle_gamma   90.00
#
_symmetry.space_group_name_H-M   'P 1'
#
loop_
_entity.id
_entity.type
_entity.pdbx_description
1 polymer ?
#
loop_
_entity_poly.entity_id
_entity_poly.type
_entity_poly.pdbx_seq_one_letter_code
_entity_poly.pdbx_strand_id
1 'polypeptide(L)'
;SLVFFIGLPLILGILSKKVIINSKGKEWFNEKYRPFIGKVSIVALLITLVVLFSLNGNVLISNPDLLLIVTIPLLVGFLIVVGYNIITTKLFKLKYREAVITVIIGSSSHFEIAIATAVAMYGIGSYAALGTTMGLYDS
;
A
#
# COMPACT_ATOMS: atom_id res chain seq x y z
N SER A 1 15.19 -2.21 -14.42
CA SER A 1 13.87 -2.17 -15.10
C SER A 1 12.77 -2.65 -14.17
N LEU A 2 11.63 -1.97 -14.10
CA LEU A 2 10.41 -2.35 -13.33
C LEU A 2 10.03 -3.83 -13.51
N VAL A 3 10.31 -4.36 -14.70
CA VAL A 3 10.13 -5.78 -15.07
C VAL A 3 10.83 -6.74 -14.10
N PHE A 4 11.99 -6.40 -13.53
CA PHE A 4 12.65 -7.26 -12.56
C PHE A 4 12.00 -7.18 -11.17
N PHE A 5 11.61 -5.98 -10.73
CA PHE A 5 10.98 -5.79 -9.41
C PHE A 5 9.56 -6.36 -9.34
N ILE A 6 8.80 -6.31 -10.45
CA ILE A 6 7.41 -6.78 -10.49
C ILE A 6 7.32 -8.14 -11.20
N GLY A 7 8.00 -8.28 -12.34
CA GLY A 7 7.91 -9.48 -13.17
C GLY A 7 8.54 -10.70 -12.53
N LEU A 8 9.69 -10.57 -11.86
CA LEU A 8 10.32 -11.71 -11.18
C LEU A 8 9.43 -12.31 -10.07
N PRO A 9 8.92 -11.55 -9.08
CA PRO A 9 8.02 -12.10 -8.06
C PRO A 9 6.70 -12.60 -8.66
N LEU A 10 6.19 -11.99 -9.74
CA LEU A 10 5.00 -12.49 -10.43
C LEU A 10 5.23 -13.87 -11.05
N ILE A 11 6.35 -14.04 -11.76
CA ILE A 11 6.73 -15.32 -12.38
C ILE A 11 6.94 -16.39 -11.30
N LEU A 12 7.64 -16.07 -10.21
CA LEU A 12 7.82 -16.96 -9.06
C LEU A 12 6.48 -17.34 -8.40
N GLY A 13 5.55 -16.39 -8.29
CA GLY A 13 4.20 -16.63 -7.78
C GLY A 13 3.40 -17.61 -8.65
N ILE A 14 3.48 -17.47 -9.98
CA ILE A 14 2.82 -18.37 -10.94
C ILE A 14 3.46 -19.76 -10.92
N LEU A 15 4.79 -19.84 -10.90
CA LEU A 15 5.54 -21.09 -10.82
C LEU A 15 5.25 -21.84 -9.52
N SER A 16 5.33 -21.17 -8.37
CA SER A 16 5.02 -21.78 -7.07
C SER A 16 3.60 -22.33 -7.03
N LYS A 17 2.61 -21.59 -7.53
CA LYS A 17 1.23 -22.07 -7.67
C LYS A 17 1.16 -23.33 -8.54
N LYS A 18 1.80 -23.34 -9.72
CA LYS A 18 1.76 -24.47 -10.65
C LYS A 18 2.41 -25.71 -10.05
N VAL A 19 3.59 -25.57 -9.44
CA VAL A 19 4.33 -26.67 -8.82
C VAL A 19 3.56 -27.26 -7.63
N ILE A 20 3.01 -26.41 -6.75
CA ILE A 20 2.28 -26.87 -5.55
C ILE A 20 0.97 -27.55 -5.92
N ILE A 21 0.21 -27.01 -6.88
CA ILE A 21 -1.01 -27.64 -7.35
C ILE A 21 -0.72 -28.99 -8.01
N ASN A 22 0.36 -29.09 -8.80
CA ASN A 22 0.73 -30.34 -9.47
C ASN A 22 1.26 -31.41 -8.49
N SER A 23 1.90 -31.00 -7.39
CA SER A 23 2.47 -31.92 -6.40
C SER A 23 1.49 -32.32 -5.28
N LYS A 24 0.64 -31.38 -4.80
CA LYS A 24 -0.22 -31.59 -3.62
C LYS A 24 -1.71 -31.42 -3.89
N GLY A 25 -2.11 -31.11 -5.12
CA GLY A 25 -3.50 -30.90 -5.50
C GLY A 25 -4.02 -29.50 -5.18
N LYS A 26 -5.18 -29.16 -5.76
CA LYS A 26 -5.82 -27.84 -5.61
C LYS A 26 -6.36 -27.58 -4.20
N GLU A 27 -6.81 -28.63 -3.53
CA GLU A 27 -7.43 -28.55 -2.19
C GLU A 27 -6.39 -28.11 -1.14
N TRP A 28 -5.23 -28.77 -1.13
CA TRP A 28 -4.11 -28.38 -0.25
C TRP A 28 -3.60 -26.96 -0.51
N PHE A 29 -3.55 -26.53 -1.78
CA PHE A 29 -3.18 -25.16 -2.13
C PHE A 29 -4.14 -24.13 -1.52
N ASN A 30 -5.45 -24.38 -1.59
CA ASN A 30 -6.47 -23.46 -1.09
C ASN A 30 -6.54 -23.44 0.45
N GLU A 31 -6.39 -24.58 1.12
CA GLU A 31 -6.56 -24.68 2.57
C GLU A 31 -5.28 -24.39 3.36
N LYS A 32 -4.11 -24.74 2.82
CA LYS A 32 -2.84 -24.62 3.56
C LYS A 32 -1.95 -23.51 3.03
N TYR A 33 -1.66 -23.51 1.73
CA TYR A 33 -0.70 -22.58 1.14
C TYR A 33 -1.25 -21.15 1.06
N ARG A 34 -2.46 -20.98 0.51
CA ARG A 34 -3.07 -19.65 0.32
C ARG A 34 -3.23 -18.87 1.62
N PRO A 35 -3.74 -19.45 2.73
CA PRO A 35 -3.86 -18.72 4.00
C PRO A 35 -2.50 -18.45 4.65
N PHE A 36 -1.54 -19.36 4.50
CA PHE A 36 -0.18 -19.18 5.02
C PHE A 36 0.52 -18.00 4.35
N ILE A 37 0.51 -17.93 3.02
CA ILE A 37 1.09 -16.81 2.27
C ILE A 37 0.40 -15.50 2.63
N GLY A 38 -0.92 -15.49 2.80
CA GLY A 38 -1.64 -14.29 3.25
C GLY A 38 -1.13 -13.75 4.59
N LYS A 39 -0.88 -14.63 5.57
CA LYS A 39 -0.30 -14.24 6.86
C LYS A 39 1.13 -13.72 6.71
N VAL A 40 1.96 -14.38 5.89
CA VAL A 40 3.34 -13.95 5.61
C VAL A 40 3.36 -12.56 4.97
N SER A 41 2.47 -12.29 4.01
CA SER A 41 2.35 -10.97 3.38
C SER A 41 2.00 -9.87 4.40
N ILE A 42 1.06 -10.14 5.30
CA ILE A 42 0.69 -9.17 6.36
C ILE A 42 1.89 -8.91 7.29
N VAL A 43 2.60 -9.95 7.71
CA VAL A 43 3.80 -9.81 8.55
C VAL A 43 4.90 -9.03 7.82
N ALA A 44 5.14 -9.32 6.54
CA ALA A 44 6.12 -8.60 5.73
C ALA A 44 5.77 -7.10 5.61
N LEU A 45 4.50 -6.77 5.33
CA LEU A 45 4.02 -5.39 5.26
C LEU A 45 4.21 -4.67 6.60
N LEU A 46 3.91 -5.32 7.73
CA LEU A 46 4.12 -4.75 9.06
C LEU A 46 5.60 -4.53 9.36
N ILE A 47 6.48 -5.47 8.99
CA ILE A 47 7.92 -5.30 9.15
C ILE A 47 8.41 -4.11 8.32
N THR A 48 8.01 -4.02 7.05
CA THR A 48 8.35 -2.88 6.19
C THR A 48 7.86 -1.57 6.79
N LEU A 49 6.63 -1.55 7.32
CA LEU A 49 6.06 -0.38 8.00
C LEU A 49 6.93 0.05 9.18
N VAL A 50 7.24 -0.89 10.09
CA VAL A 50 8.08 -0.62 11.27
C VAL A 50 9.46 -0.13 10.86
N VAL A 51 10.09 -0.74 9.85
CA VAL A 51 11.40 -0.29 9.34
C VAL A 51 11.31 1.12 8.77
N LEU A 52 10.31 1.43 7.95
CA LEU A 52 10.13 2.75 7.36
C LEU A 52 9.94 3.83 8.44
N PHE A 53 9.10 3.55 9.45
CA PHE A 53 8.91 4.45 10.58
C PHE A 53 10.13 4.53 11.49
N SER A 54 10.89 3.45 11.68
CA SER A 54 12.12 3.47 12.48
C SER A 54 13.21 4.33 11.83
N LEU A 55 13.32 4.29 10.50
CA LEU A 55 14.30 5.08 9.75
C LEU A 55 13.93 6.57 9.69
N ASN A 56 12.64 6.88 9.56
CA ASN A 56 12.14 8.26 9.45
C ASN A 56 11.61 8.83 10.79
N GLY A 57 11.62 8.06 11.86
CA GLY A 57 10.90 8.36 13.10
C GLY A 57 11.43 9.58 13.84
N ASN A 58 12.75 9.77 13.88
CA ASN A 58 13.35 10.97 14.48
C ASN A 58 12.97 12.25 13.72
N VAL A 59 12.93 12.19 12.38
CA VAL A 59 12.51 13.32 11.54
C VAL A 59 11.04 13.63 11.77
N LEU A 60 10.22 12.58 11.91
CA LEU A 60 8.78 12.67 12.14
C LEU A 60 8.42 13.31 13.49
N ILE A 61 9.17 12.96 14.55
CA ILE A 61 8.98 13.51 15.89
C ILE A 61 9.52 14.95 15.97
N SER A 62 10.60 15.27 15.26
CA SER A 62 11.23 16.60 15.28
C SER A 62 10.47 17.66 14.47
N ASN A 63 9.61 17.26 13.52
CA ASN A 63 8.85 18.15 12.66
C ASN A 63 7.34 17.80 12.64
N PRO A 64 6.62 17.94 13.76
CA PRO A 64 5.21 17.56 13.87
C PRO A 64 4.28 18.36 12.96
N ASP A 65 4.64 19.61 12.67
CA ASP A 65 3.99 20.52 11.73
C ASP A 65 3.99 19.97 10.29
N LEU A 66 5.12 19.42 9.82
CA LEU A 66 5.21 18.77 8.51
C LEU A 66 4.34 17.50 8.43
N LEU A 67 4.35 16.69 9.50
CA LEU A 67 3.50 15.50 9.59
C LEU A 67 2.02 15.88 9.41
N LEU A 68 1.55 16.92 10.09
CA LEU A 68 0.16 17.38 10.03
C LEU A 68 -0.20 17.84 8.60
N ILE A 69 0.67 18.63 7.98
CA ILE A 69 0.46 19.13 6.62
C ILE A 69 0.32 17.99 5.59
N VAL A 70 1.07 16.89 5.75
CA VAL A 70 0.97 15.73 4.84
C VAL A 70 -0.22 14.83 5.18
N THR A 71 -0.49 14.62 6.47
CA THR A 71 -1.52 13.68 6.93
C THR A 71 -2.93 14.22 6.68
N ILE A 72 -3.14 15.53 6.81
CA ILE A 72 -4.47 16.14 6.63
C ILE A 72 -5.03 15.93 5.20
N PRO A 73 -4.33 16.29 4.11
CA PRO A 73 -4.78 16.04 2.74
C PRO A 73 -5.05 14.57 2.46
N LEU A 74 -4.20 13.69 3.01
CA LEU A 74 -4.30 12.25 2.82
C LEU A 74 -5.53 11.67 3.53
N LEU A 75 -5.82 12.10 4.78
CA LEU A 75 -7.04 11.73 5.50
C LEU A 75 -8.30 12.29 4.85
N VAL A 76 -8.29 13.56 4.45
CA VAL A 76 -9.43 14.21 3.78
C VAL A 76 -9.71 13.53 2.44
N GLY A 77 -8.67 13.30 1.63
CA GLY A 77 -8.78 12.57 0.36
C GLY A 77 -9.35 11.17 0.56
N PHE A 78 -8.86 10.44 1.56
CA PHE A 78 -9.39 9.12 1.91
C PHE A 78 -10.89 9.16 2.26
N LEU A 79 -11.32 10.09 3.12
CA LEU A 79 -12.72 10.23 3.51
C LEU A 79 -13.63 10.60 2.34
N ILE A 80 -13.19 11.53 1.48
CA ILE A 80 -13.93 11.95 0.28
C ILE A 80 -14.15 10.76 -0.65
N VAL A 81 -13.09 10.01 -0.92
CA VAL A 81 -13.11 8.88 -1.84
C VAL A 81 -13.96 7.74 -1.29
N VAL A 82 -13.81 7.39 -0.01
CA VAL A 82 -14.63 6.36 0.65
C VAL A 82 -16.09 6.77 0.65
N GLY A 83 -16.39 8.02 1.02
CA GLY A 83 -17.75 8.56 1.00
C GLY A 83 -18.36 8.54 -0.40
N TYR A 84 -17.62 8.98 -1.42
CA TYR A 84 -18.04 8.95 -2.81
C TYR A 84 -18.36 7.54 -3.29
N ASN A 85 -17.49 6.56 -2.99
CA ASN A 85 -17.72 5.17 -3.37
C ASN A 85 -18.94 4.57 -2.66
N ILE A 86 -19.14 4.86 -1.36
CA ILE A 86 -20.30 4.39 -0.59
C ILE A 86 -21.60 4.99 -1.14
N ILE A 87 -21.63 6.30 -1.40
CA ILE A 87 -22.80 7.00 -1.95
C ILE A 87 -23.16 6.45 -3.32
N THR A 88 -22.18 6.32 -4.21
CA THR A 88 -22.36 5.76 -5.56
C THR A 88 -22.93 4.35 -5.46
N THR A 89 -22.33 3.51 -4.63
CA THR A 89 -22.76 2.13 -4.43
C THR A 89 -24.21 2.02 -3.89
N LYS A 90 -24.60 2.93 -2.99
CA LYS A 90 -25.96 3.03 -2.45
C LYS A 90 -26.97 3.52 -3.50
N LEU A 91 -26.59 4.48 -4.34
CA LEU A 91 -27.42 4.99 -5.44
C LEU A 91 -27.69 3.93 -6.50
N PHE A 92 -26.68 3.12 -6.86
CA PHE A 92 -26.81 2.07 -7.87
C PHE A 92 -27.38 0.74 -7.33
N LYS A 93 -27.82 0.67 -6.07
CA LYS A 93 -28.44 -0.51 -5.41
C LYS A 93 -27.66 -1.81 -5.67
N LEU A 94 -26.33 -1.76 -5.63
CA LEU A 94 -25.50 -2.93 -5.85
C LEU A 94 -25.68 -3.95 -4.72
N LYS A 95 -25.60 -5.25 -5.06
CA LYS A 95 -25.54 -6.31 -4.05
C LYS A 95 -24.36 -6.03 -3.12
N TYR A 96 -24.55 -6.20 -1.80
CA TYR A 96 -23.57 -5.87 -0.75
C TYR A 96 -22.14 -6.38 -1.04
N ARG A 97 -22.00 -7.56 -1.66
CA ARG A 97 -20.71 -8.13 -2.05
C ARG A 97 -20.00 -7.31 -3.13
N GLU A 98 -20.70 -6.93 -4.19
CA GLU A 98 -20.14 -6.15 -5.29
C GLU A 98 -19.89 -4.70 -4.85
N ALA A 99 -20.81 -4.16 -4.07
CA ALA A 99 -20.69 -2.88 -3.37
C ALA A 99 -19.36 -2.75 -2.59
N VAL A 100 -19.05 -3.71 -1.72
CA VAL A 100 -17.82 -3.70 -0.91
C VAL A 100 -16.58 -3.81 -1.79
N ILE A 101 -16.60 -4.65 -2.83
CA ILE A 101 -15.47 -4.80 -3.76
C ILE A 101 -15.23 -3.49 -4.52
N THR A 102 -16.27 -2.85 -5.05
CA THR A 102 -16.17 -1.57 -5.76
C THR A 102 -15.62 -0.47 -4.85
N VAL A 103 -16.09 -0.39 -3.60
CA VAL A 103 -15.57 0.59 -2.63
C VAL A 103 -14.09 0.37 -2.34
N ILE A 104 -13.65 -0.88 -2.14
CA ILE A 104 -12.23 -1.19 -1.86
C ILE A 104 -11.35 -0.84 -3.06
N ILE A 105 -11.74 -1.25 -4.27
CA ILE A 105 -10.95 -1.00 -5.49
C ILE A 105 -10.92 0.49 -5.81
N GLY A 106 -12.09 1.13 -5.84
CA GLY A 106 -12.23 2.55 -6.14
C GLY A 106 -11.53 3.44 -5.11
N SER A 107 -11.53 3.03 -3.84
CA SER A 107 -10.81 3.74 -2.80
C SER A 107 -9.29 3.57 -2.87
N SER A 108 -8.81 2.39 -3.25
CA SER A 108 -7.38 2.12 -3.36
C SER A 108 -6.74 2.88 -4.53
N SER A 109 -7.41 2.96 -5.68
CA SER A 109 -6.87 3.66 -6.85
C SER A 109 -6.77 5.18 -6.64
N HIS A 110 -7.76 5.79 -5.97
CA HIS A 110 -7.70 7.22 -5.67
C HIS A 110 -6.68 7.54 -4.57
N PHE A 111 -6.42 6.61 -3.64
CA PHE A 111 -5.35 6.76 -2.66
C PHE A 111 -3.98 6.84 -3.35
N GLU A 112 -3.74 6.00 -4.36
CA GLU A 112 -2.52 6.05 -5.18
C GLU A 112 -2.37 7.40 -5.91
N ILE A 113 -3.44 7.91 -6.50
CA ILE A 113 -3.45 9.22 -7.15
C ILE A 113 -3.23 10.35 -6.12
N ALA A 114 -3.86 10.28 -4.94
CA ALA A 114 -3.69 11.28 -3.89
C ALA A 114 -2.25 11.35 -3.39
N ILE A 115 -1.59 10.20 -3.20
CA ILE A 115 -0.15 10.16 -2.90
C ILE A 115 0.65 10.75 -4.06
N ALA A 116 0.36 10.37 -5.31
CA ALA A 116 1.06 10.89 -6.48
C ALA A 116 0.91 12.41 -6.60
N THR A 117 -0.28 12.97 -6.32
CA THR A 117 -0.53 14.41 -6.31
C THR A 117 0.16 15.10 -5.14
N ALA A 118 0.16 14.52 -3.94
CA ALA A 118 0.90 15.07 -2.81
C ALA A 118 2.40 15.10 -3.10
N VAL A 119 2.96 14.02 -3.65
CA VAL A 119 4.35 13.95 -4.09
C VAL A 119 4.62 14.88 -5.27
N ALA A 120 3.65 15.16 -6.15
CA ALA A 120 3.82 16.11 -7.24
C ALA A 120 3.77 17.58 -6.78
N MET A 121 2.86 17.92 -5.85
CA MET A 121 2.67 19.28 -5.33
C MET A 121 3.73 19.67 -4.30
N TYR A 122 4.14 18.72 -3.47
CA TYR A 122 5.20 18.92 -2.47
C TYR A 122 6.56 18.39 -2.98
N GLY A 123 6.63 17.81 -4.17
CA GLY A 123 7.86 17.22 -4.72
C GLY A 123 8.24 15.89 -4.05
N ILE A 124 9.03 15.08 -4.76
CA ILE A 124 9.72 13.88 -4.21
C ILE A 124 10.69 14.27 -3.07
N GLY A 125 10.85 15.57 -2.81
CA GLY A 125 11.76 16.17 -1.85
C GLY A 125 11.20 17.32 -0.98
N SER A 126 9.91 17.39 -0.65
CA SER A 126 9.50 18.26 0.49
C SER A 126 9.97 17.62 1.80
N TYR A 127 11.17 18.05 2.22
CA TYR A 127 11.81 17.91 3.54
C TYR A 127 12.07 16.51 4.11
N ALA A 128 11.39 15.45 3.67
CA ALA A 128 11.60 14.07 4.16
C ALA A 128 12.71 13.31 3.41
N ALA A 129 13.03 13.69 2.17
CA ALA A 129 14.09 13.04 1.37
C ALA A 129 15.51 13.55 1.68
N LEU A 130 15.65 14.74 2.29
CA LEU A 130 16.96 15.34 2.63
C LEU A 130 17.69 14.59 3.75
N GLY A 131 16.96 13.91 4.64
CA GLY A 131 17.58 13.14 5.73
C GLY A 131 18.29 11.86 5.29
N THR A 132 18.07 11.38 4.06
CA THR A 132 18.59 10.09 3.59
C THR A 132 19.63 10.17 2.46
N THR A 133 19.79 11.33 1.80
CA THR A 133 20.90 11.55 0.84
C THR A 133 22.05 12.35 1.44
N MET A 134 21.83 13.06 2.55
CA MET A 134 22.87 13.79 3.29
C MET A 134 23.25 12.99 4.53
N GLY A 135 23.98 11.89 4.33
CA GLY A 135 24.81 11.32 5.38
C GLY A 135 26.02 12.19 5.74
N LEU A 136 25.86 13.52 5.83
CA LEU A 136 26.86 14.51 6.26
C LEU A 136 26.14 15.82 6.67
N TYR A 137 25.76 15.92 7.95
CA TYR A 137 25.84 17.18 8.68
C TYR A 137 26.82 16.93 9.83
N ASP A 138 28.09 16.84 9.49
CA ASP A 138 29.17 17.15 10.43
C ASP A 138 30.35 17.73 9.63
N SER A 139 30.80 18.92 10.06
CA SER A 139 31.76 19.88 9.45
C SER A 139 31.23 20.85 8.40
#